data_AF-A0A7C6KSG0-F1
#
_entry.id   AF-A0A7C6KSG0-F1
#
_cell.length_a   1.000
_cell.length_b   1.000
_cell.length_c   1.000
_cell.angle_alpha   90.00
_cell.angle_beta   90.00
_cell.angle_gamma   90.00
#
_symmetry.space_group_name_H-M   'P 1'
#
loop_
_entity.id
_entity.type
_entity.pdbx_description
1 polymer ?
#
loop_
_entity_poly.entity_id
_entity_poly.type
_entity_poly.pdbx_seq_one_letter_code
_entity_poly.pdbx_strand_id
1 'polypeptide(L)' 'MNLNLEELIEKLDSTRVSLENEINYAVMWLSETIDFLNNNNLAMAKWAFEKYLEVLNDIDIDLFKKTGAILKERLQQLSD' A
#
# COMPACT_ATOMS: atom_id res chain seq x y z
N MET A 1 16.86 -15.96 6.56
CA MET A 1 16.53 -16.44 5.19
C MET A 1 17.53 -15.84 4.23
N ASN A 2 18.34 -16.66 3.55
CA ASN A 2 19.17 -16.19 2.44
C ASN A 2 18.35 -16.24 1.16
N LEU A 3 17.57 -15.19 0.91
CA LEU A 3 17.00 -14.95 -0.41
C LEU A 3 18.14 -14.65 -1.37
N ASN A 4 18.18 -15.31 -2.53
CA ASN A 4 19.09 -14.90 -3.61
C ASN A 4 18.59 -13.56 -4.22
N LEU A 5 19.40 -12.94 -5.08
CA LEU A 5 19.07 -11.61 -5.63
C LEU A 5 17.78 -11.62 -6.46
N GLU A 6 17.51 -12.68 -7.21
CA GLU A 6 16.29 -12.82 -8.03
C GLU A 6 15.04 -12.91 -7.14
N GLU A 7 15.06 -13.76 -6.12
CA GLU A 7 13.95 -13.91 -5.16
C GLU A 7 13.68 -12.60 -4.40
N LEU A 8 14.72 -11.81 -4.11
CA LEU A 8 14.57 -10.49 -3.50
C LEU A 8 13.89 -9.51 -4.46
N ILE A 9 14.28 -9.49 -5.73
CA ILE A 9 13.69 -8.63 -6.76
C ILE A 9 12.21 -8.96 -6.94
N GLU A 10 11.85 -10.24 -7.06
CA GLU A 10 10.45 -10.68 -7.18
C GLU A 10 9.62 -10.29 -5.96
N LYS A 11 10.19 -10.45 -4.76
CA LYS A 11 9.53 -10.02 -3.52
C LYS A 11 9.33 -8.51 -3.45
N LEU A 12 10.30 -7.73 -3.92
CA LEU A 12 10.20 -6.27 -3.96
C LEU A 12 9.15 -5.81 -4.96
N ASP A 13 9.09 -6.42 -6.13
CA ASP A 13 8.09 -6.05 -7.14
C ASP A 13 6.67 -6.42 -6.71
N SER A 14 6.46 -7.63 -6.16
CA SER A 14 5.16 -8.01 -5.60
C SER A 14 4.73 -7.09 -4.44
N THR A 15 5.67 -6.72 -3.56
CA THR A 15 5.42 -5.76 -2.48
C THR A 15 5.04 -4.39 -3.07
N ARG A 16 5.79 -3.88 -4.06
CA ARG A 16 5.49 -2.62 -4.75
C ARG A 16 4.09 -2.62 -5.36
N VAL A 17 3.73 -3.68 -6.08
CA VAL A 17 2.41 -3.83 -6.71
C VAL A 17 1.30 -3.87 -5.67
N SER A 18 1.48 -4.56 -4.54
CA SER A 18 0.49 -4.56 -3.45
C SER A 18 0.25 -3.15 -2.91
N LEU A 19 1.34 -2.43 -2.59
CA LEU A 19 1.26 -1.05 -2.08
C LEU A 19 0.56 -0.12 -3.06
N GLU A 20 0.92 -0.20 -4.34
CA GLU A 20 0.36 0.63 -5.39
C GLU A 20 -1.15 0.39 -5.51
N ASN A 21 -1.58 -0.88 -5.51
CA ASN A 21 -3.00 -1.23 -5.56
C ASN A 21 -3.76 -0.71 -4.33
N GLU A 22 -3.25 -0.97 -3.12
CA GLU A 22 -3.89 -0.54 -1.88
C GLU A 22 -4.03 0.99 -1.80
N ILE A 23 -2.96 1.73 -2.15
CA ILE A 23 -3.01 3.20 -2.20
C ILE A 23 -4.00 3.68 -3.26
N ASN A 24 -4.00 3.09 -4.46
CA ASN A 24 -4.93 3.46 -5.52
C ASN A 24 -6.40 3.25 -5.09
N TYR A 25 -6.70 2.15 -4.40
CA TYR A 25 -8.03 1.92 -3.85
C TYR A 25 -8.40 2.93 -2.75
N ALA A 26 -7.47 3.27 -1.86
CA ALA A 26 -7.72 4.29 -0.85
C ALA A 26 -8.02 5.66 -1.49
N VAL A 27 -7.23 6.07 -2.50
CA VAL A 27 -7.43 7.32 -3.24
C VAL A 27 -8.77 7.32 -3.97
N MET A 28 -9.18 6.19 -4.56
CA MET A 28 -10.47 6.04 -5.21
C MET A 28 -11.62 6.28 -4.22
N TRP A 29 -11.62 5.60 -3.06
CA TRP A 29 -12.68 5.76 -2.06
C TRP A 29 -12.73 7.17 -1.46
N LEU A 30 -11.58 7.82 -1.30
CA LEU A 30 -11.54 9.21 -0.87
C LEU A 30 -12.14 10.15 -1.92
N SER A 31 -11.86 9.89 -3.21
CA SER A 31 -12.45 10.65 -4.33
C SER A 31 -13.97 10.51 -4.35
N GLU A 32 -14.48 9.27 -4.25
CA GLU A 32 -15.93 8.99 -4.16
C GLU A 32 -16.58 9.70 -2.96
N THR A 33 -15.90 9.72 -1.81
CA THR A 33 -16.36 10.44 -0.61
C THR A 33 -16.55 11.93 -0.91
N ILE A 34 -15.56 12.56 -1.57
CA ILE A 34 -15.61 13.97 -1.96
C ILE A 34 -16.73 14.23 -2.97
N ASP A 35 -16.91 13.35 -3.95
CA ASP A 35 -17.96 13.48 -4.96
C ASP A 35 -19.37 13.37 -4.33
N PHE A 36 -19.56 12.45 -3.38
CA PHE A 36 -20.83 12.36 -2.64
C PHE A 36 -21.07 13.58 -1.75
N LEU A 37 -20.04 14.14 -1.12
CA LEU A 37 -20.14 15.39 -0.37
C LEU A 37 -20.55 16.56 -1.26
N ASN A 38 -19.91 16.71 -2.43
CA ASN A 38 -20.25 17.75 -3.40
C ASN A 38 -21.69 17.64 -3.91
N ASN A 39 -22.23 16.41 -3.97
CA ASN A 39 -23.62 16.13 -4.35
C ASN A 39 -24.61 16.17 -3.16
N ASN A 40 -24.18 16.58 -1.96
CA ASN A 40 -24.97 16.58 -0.72
C ASN A 40 -25.54 15.21 -0.32
N ASN A 41 -24.96 14.11 -0.81
CA ASN A 41 -25.37 12.75 -0.47
C ASN A 41 -24.58 12.23 0.73
N LEU A 42 -24.94 12.70 1.93
CA LEU A 42 -24.21 12.40 3.17
C LEU A 42 -24.18 10.90 3.54
N ALA A 43 -25.23 10.16 3.20
CA ALA A 43 -25.29 8.72 3.47
C ALA A 43 -24.22 7.96 2.67
N MET A 44 -24.10 8.28 1.37
CA MET A 44 -23.09 7.67 0.50
C MET A 44 -21.69 8.18 0.83
N ALA A 45 -21.53 9.45 1.18
CA ALA A 45 -20.25 10.00 1.63
C ALA A 45 -19.72 9.25 2.87
N LYS A 46 -20.58 9.00 3.86
CA LYS A 46 -20.20 8.24 5.06
C LYS A 46 -19.80 6.81 4.71
N TRP A 47 -20.58 6.13 3.87
CA TRP A 47 -20.27 4.76 3.45
C TRP A 47 -18.94 4.67 2.68
N ALA A 48 -18.70 5.57 1.72
CA ALA A 48 -17.45 5.62 0.97
C ALA A 48 -16.24 5.93 1.88
N PHE A 49 -16.44 6.79 2.89
CA PHE A 49 -15.41 7.08 3.88
C PHE A 49 -15.09 5.87 4.78
N GLU A 50 -16.10 5.08 5.16
CA GLU A 50 -15.87 3.81 5.87
C GLU A 50 -15.03 2.85 5.02
N LYS A 51 -15.28 2.78 3.71
CA LYS A 51 -14.45 1.98 2.77
C LYS A 51 -13.03 2.50 2.64
N TYR A 52 -12.84 3.81 2.60
CA TYR A 52 -11.52 4.41 2.66
C TYR A 52 -10.75 3.98 3.92
N LEU A 53 -11.40 4.03 5.10
CA LEU A 53 -10.79 3.61 6.35
C LEU A 53 -10.48 2.11 6.41
N GLU A 54 -11.37 1.27 5.88
CA GLU A 54 -11.11 -0.18 5.74
C GLU A 54 -9.83 -0.42 4.93
N VAL A 55 -9.70 0.18 3.75
CA VAL A 55 -8.50 0.02 2.91
C VAL A 55 -7.25 0.52 3.62
N LEU A 56 -7.30 1.67 4.31
CA LEU A 56 -6.14 2.18 5.05
C LEU A 56 -5.69 1.24 6.18
N ASN A 57 -6.63 0.58 6.86
CA ASN A 57 -6.31 -0.35 7.93
C ASN A 57 -5.72 -1.67 7.41
N ASP A 58 -6.02 -2.02 6.15
CA ASP A 58 -5.51 -3.22 5.49
C ASP A 58 -4.09 -3.04 4.93
N ILE A 59 -3.58 -1.80 4.81
CA ILE A 59 -2.21 -1.53 4.35
C ILE A 59 -1.21 -2.07 5.38
N ASP A 60 -0.45 -3.10 5.00
CA ASP A 60 0.59 -3.69 5.85
C ASP A 60 1.89 -2.86 5.83
N ILE A 61 1.85 -1.71 6.51
CA ILE A 61 2.99 -0.80 6.68
C ILE A 61 4.23 -1.51 7.23
N ASP A 62 4.06 -2.53 8.06
CA ASP A 62 5.16 -3.26 8.67
C ASP A 62 5.84 -4.19 7.67
N LEU A 63 5.10 -4.83 6.77
CA LEU A 63 5.65 -5.55 5.63
C LEU A 63 6.52 -4.64 4.77
N PHE A 64 6.05 -3.43 4.45
CA PHE A 64 6.83 -2.47 3.64
C PHE A 64 8.13 -2.05 4.33
N LYS A 65 8.06 -1.72 5.62
CA LYS A 65 9.26 -1.38 6.42
C LYS A 65 10.25 -2.54 6.48
N LYS A 66 9.77 -3.75 6.73
CA LYS A 66 10.60 -4.97 6.82
C LYS A 66 11.28 -5.27 5.49
N THR A 67 10.55 -5.17 4.39
CA THR A 67 11.10 -5.37 3.05
C THR A 67 12.15 -4.31 2.71
N GLY A 68 11.94 -3.05 3.09
CA GLY A 68 12.93 -1.98 2.97
C GLY A 68 14.21 -2.24 3.78
N ALA A 69 14.08 -2.75 5.01
CA ALA A 69 15.24 -3.12 5.82
C ALA A 69 16.05 -4.27 5.20
N ILE A 70 15.38 -5.32 4.69
CA ILE A 70 16.03 -6.43 4.00
C ILE A 70 16.79 -5.94 2.76
N LEU A 71 16.17 -5.06 1.95
CA LEU A 71 16.84 -4.50 0.78
C LEU A 71 18.08 -3.69 1.18
N LYS A 72 17.99 -2.86 2.23
CA LYS A 72 19.14 -2.09 2.73
C LYS A 72 20.31 -3.00 3.11
N GLU A 73 20.06 -4.06 3.89
CA GLU A 73 21.09 -5.03 4.29
C GLU A 73 21.74 -5.70 3.07
N ARG A 74 20.94 -6.05 2.06
CA ARG A 74 21.44 -6.71 0.84
C ARG A 74 22.25 -5.79 -0.05
N LEU A 75 21.85 -4.53 -0.20
CA LEU A 75 22.62 -3.54 -0.94
C LEU A 75 23.98 -3.29 -0.28
N GLN A 76 24.04 -3.29 1.05
CA GLN A 76 25.30 -3.16 1.79
C GLN A 76 26.24 -4.35 1.54
N GLN A 77 25.71 -5.58 1.53
CA GLN A 77 26.50 -6.80 1.24
C GLN A 77 27.02 -6.87 -0.20
N LEU A 78 26.34 -6.23 -1.16
CA LEU A 78 26.77 -6.20 -2.56
C LEU A 78 27.80 -5.09 -2.84
N SER A 79 27.92 -4.12 -1.94
CA SER A 79 28.90 -3.03 -2.05
C SER A 79 30.25 -3.30 -1.38
N ASP A 80 30.36 -4.41 -0.64
CA ASP A 80 31.56 -4.93 0.01
C ASP A 80 32.20 -6.07 -0.82
#